data_AF-A0AAU2I3T6-F1
#
_entry.id   AF-A0AAU2I3T6-F1
#
_cell.length_a   1.000
_cell.length_b   1.000
_cell.length_c   1.000
_cell.angle_alpha   90.00
_cell.angle_beta   90.00
_cell.angle_gamma   90.00
#
_symmetry.space_group_name_H-M   'P 1'
#
loop_
_entity.id
_entity.type
_entity.pdbx_description
1 polymer ?
#
loop_
_entity_poly.entity_id
_entity_poly.type
_entity_poly.pdbx_seq_one_letter_code
_entity_poly.pdbx_strand_id
1 'polypeptide(L)'
;MSEHVSPEAAKQLVQDVSNWYAEQIMKERDSAGPESERLKTLKEELAACAADLLALQEDASPDEVAEIAARYAARSQLGGQ
;
A
#
# COMPACT_ATOMS: atom_id res chain seq x y z
N MET A 1 -3.38 26.30 1.82
CA MET A 1 -3.34 25.49 3.03
C MET A 1 -2.37 24.38 2.72
N SER A 2 -1.20 24.33 3.35
CA SER A 2 -0.31 23.18 3.18
C SER A 2 -1.04 22.02 3.84
N GLU A 3 -1.65 21.16 3.02
CA GLU A 3 -2.23 19.91 3.49
C GLU A 3 -1.06 19.01 3.88
N HIS A 4 -0.50 19.26 5.06
CA HIS A 4 0.43 18.35 5.68
C HIS A 4 -0.34 17.06 5.92
N VAL A 5 -0.11 16.07 5.05
CA VAL A 5 -0.53 14.70 5.30
C VAL A 5 -0.06 14.34 6.69
N SER A 6 -1.01 14.04 7.56
CA SER A 6 -0.68 13.53 8.88
C SER A 6 -0.14 12.10 8.74
N PRO A 7 0.80 11.67 9.59
CA PRO A 7 1.31 10.30 9.56
C PRO A 7 0.19 9.27 9.69
N GLU A 8 -0.90 9.59 10.39
CA GLU A 8 -2.11 8.77 10.46
C GLU A 8 -2.83 8.63 9.10
N ALA A 9 -2.93 9.71 8.33
CA ALA A 9 -3.53 9.67 6.99
C ALA A 9 -2.67 8.86 6.02
N ALA A 10 -1.34 9.00 6.10
CA ALA A 10 -0.40 8.18 5.34
C ALA A 10 -0.55 6.69 5.70
N LYS A 11 -0.60 6.36 7.00
CA LYS A 11 -0.83 4.98 7.48
C LYS A 11 -2.14 4.42 6.95
N GLN A 12 -3.21 5.21 6.98
CA GLN A 12 -4.52 4.79 6.47
C GLN A 12 -4.47 4.47 4.96
N LEU A 13 -3.78 5.29 4.16
CA LEU A 13 -3.59 5.05 2.72
C LEU A 13 -2.80 3.75 2.47
N VAL A 14 -1.71 3.54 3.20
CA VAL A 14 -0.90 2.31 3.06
C VAL A 14 -1.71 1.09 3.48
N GLN A 15 -2.49 1.20 4.57
CA GLN A 15 -3.35 0.12 5.06
C GLN A 15 -4.44 -0.26 4.04
N ASP A 16 -5.07 0.73 3.40
CA ASP A 16 -6.10 0.52 2.37
C ASP A 16 -5.54 -0.21 1.15
N VAL A 17 -4.40 0.25 0.65
CA VAL A 17 -3.67 -0.40 -0.46
C VAL A 17 -3.18 -1.80 -0.07
N SER A 18 -2.71 -1.99 1.16
CA SER A 18 -2.31 -3.31 1.67
C SER A 18 -3.49 -4.27 1.68
N ASN A 19 -4.66 -3.82 2.15
CA ASN A 19 -5.88 -4.61 2.16
C ASN A 19 -6.29 -4.98 0.74
N TRP A 20 -6.22 -4.04 -0.20
CA TRP A 20 -6.49 -4.30 -1.61
C TRP A 20 -5.56 -5.39 -2.18
N TYR A 21 -4.25 -5.30 -1.95
CA TYR A 21 -3.31 -6.35 -2.39
C TYR A 21 -3.63 -7.70 -1.77
N ALA A 22 -3.99 -7.76 -0.48
CA ALA A 22 -4.39 -8.99 0.20
C ALA A 22 -5.66 -9.59 -0.42
N GLU A 23 -6.64 -8.76 -0.78
CA GLU A 23 -7.84 -9.18 -1.50
C GLU A 23 -7.54 -9.70 -2.91
N GLN A 24 -6.65 -9.03 -3.66
CA GLN A 24 -6.21 -9.50 -4.97
C GLN A 24 -5.51 -10.86 -4.87
N ILE A 25 -4.66 -11.07 -3.86
CA ILE A 25 -4.00 -12.36 -3.62
C ILE A 25 -5.04 -13.46 -3.36
N MET A 26 -6.07 -13.17 -2.55
CA MET A 26 -7.14 -14.12 -2.28
C MET A 26 -7.94 -14.45 -3.54
N LYS A 27 -8.28 -13.45 -4.37
CA LYS A 27 -8.98 -13.63 -5.64
C LYS A 27 -8.16 -14.44 -6.64
N GLU A 28 -6.88 -14.11 -6.81
CA GLU A 28 -5.98 -14.85 -7.71
C GLU A 28 -5.76 -16.29 -7.25
N ARG A 29 -5.71 -16.54 -5.94
CA ARG A 29 -5.62 -17.90 -5.39
C ARG A 29 -6.90 -18.72 -5.63
N ASP A 30 -8.06 -18.08 -5.59
CA ASP A 30 -9.36 -18.73 -5.82
C ASP A 30 -9.66 -18.95 -7.31
N SER A 31 -8.94 -18.23 -8.19
CA SER A 31 -9.07 -18.35 -9.64
C SER A 31 -8.62 -19.72 -10.15
N ALA A 32 -9.30 -20.21 -11.18
CA ALA A 32 -9.01 -21.48 -11.84
C ALA A 32 -7.74 -21.37 -12.70
N GLY A 33 -6.57 -21.33 -12.06
CA GLY A 33 -5.26 -21.14 -12.69
C GLY A 33 -4.53 -19.95 -12.09
N PRO A 34 -4.14 -20.00 -10.80
CA PRO A 34 -3.43 -18.90 -10.17
C PRO A 34 -2.15 -18.60 -10.93
N GLU A 35 -2.02 -17.37 -11.41
CA GLU A 35 -0.81 -16.93 -12.09
C GLU A 35 0.27 -16.73 -11.04
N SER A 36 1.19 -17.70 -10.96
CA SER A 36 2.19 -17.78 -9.89
C SER A 36 3.10 -16.53 -9.85
N GLU A 37 3.41 -15.97 -11.02
CA GLU A 37 4.17 -14.71 -11.13
C GLU A 37 3.37 -13.53 -10.58
N ARG A 38 2.09 -13.40 -10.93
CA ARG A 38 1.21 -12.34 -10.42
C ARG A 38 1.02 -12.43 -8.91
N LEU A 39 0.80 -13.63 -8.37
CA LEU A 39 0.73 -13.86 -6.93
C LEU A 39 2.03 -13.49 -6.22
N LYS A 40 3.18 -13.76 -6.84
CA LYS A 40 4.48 -13.38 -6.29
C LYS A 40 4.62 -11.85 -6.26
N THR A 41 4.31 -11.17 -7.36
CA THR A 41 4.34 -9.71 -7.42
C THR A 41 3.40 -9.08 -6.40
N LEU A 42 2.17 -9.57 -6.25
CA LEU A 42 1.23 -9.04 -5.25
C LEU A 42 1.74 -9.22 -3.81
N LYS A 43 2.43 -10.34 -3.51
CA LYS A 43 3.05 -10.56 -2.19
C LYS A 43 4.26 -9.66 -1.96
N GLU A 44 5.07 -9.42 -2.99
CA GLU A 44 6.22 -8.51 -2.92
C GLU A 44 5.74 -7.06 -2.68
N GLU A 45 4.69 -6.63 -3.38
CA GLU A 45 4.08 -5.31 -3.17
C GLU A 45 3.46 -5.20 -1.77
N LEU A 46 2.78 -6.24 -1.27
CA LEU A 46 2.25 -6.26 0.09
C LEU A 46 3.36 -6.15 1.15
N ALA A 47 4.50 -6.81 0.92
CA ALA A 47 5.66 -6.70 1.80
C ALA A 47 6.27 -5.29 1.77
N ALA A 48 6.31 -4.64 0.61
CA ALA A 48 6.72 -3.24 0.50
C ALA A 48 5.78 -2.31 1.30
N CYS A 49 4.46 -2.54 1.24
CA CYS A 49 3.50 -1.80 2.05
C CYS A 49 3.73 -1.95 3.55
N ALA A 50 4.07 -3.16 4.02
CA ALA A 50 4.40 -3.39 5.42
C ALA A 50 5.68 -2.64 5.85
N ALA A 51 6.69 -2.58 4.97
CA ALA A 51 7.91 -1.82 5.23
C ALA A 51 7.64 -0.30 5.32
N ASP A 52 6.81 0.23 4.41
CA ASP A 52 6.41 1.65 4.45
C ASP A 52 5.58 1.97 5.71
N LEU A 53 4.70 1.06 6.15
CA LEU A 53 3.96 1.21 7.40
C LEU A 53 4.86 1.21 8.64
N LEU A 54 5.94 0.42 8.62
CA LEU A 54 6.95 0.42 9.69
C LEU A 54 7.72 1.74 9.68
N ALA A 55 8.16 2.21 8.51
CA ALA A 55 8.82 3.51 8.38
C ALA A 55 7.94 4.64 8.95
N LEU A 56 6.64 4.68 8.61
CA LEU A 56 5.68 5.64 9.17
C LEU A 56 5.47 5.53 10.71
N GLN A 57 5.87 4.42 11.33
CA GLN A 57 5.81 4.24 12.78
C GLN A 57 7.11 4.67 13.49
N GLU A 58 8.27 4.58 12.83
CA GLU A 58 9.59 4.91 13.39
C GLU A 58 9.91 6.41 13.29
N ASP A 59 9.05 7.29 13.83
CA ASP A 59 9.27 8.74 13.85
C ASP A 59 9.63 9.32 12.45
N ALA A 60 8.96 8.81 11.40
CA ALA A 60 9.16 9.28 10.03
C ALA A 60 9.08 10.80 9.93
N SER A 61 10.02 11.36 9.18
CA SER A 61 10.04 12.80 8.94
C SER A 61 8.77 13.23 8.17
N PRO A 62 8.28 14.46 8.35
CA PRO A 62 7.11 14.95 7.63
C PRO A 62 7.27 14.91 6.10
N ASP A 63 8.50 14.99 5.60
CA ASP A 63 8.83 14.82 4.19
C ASP A 63 8.61 13.37 3.72
N GLU A 64 9.12 12.39 4.47
CA GLU A 64 8.92 10.96 4.20
C GLU A 64 7.43 10.58 4.28
N VAL A 65 6.71 11.11 5.26
CA VAL A 65 5.26 10.92 5.39
C VAL A 65 4.52 11.41 4.15
N ALA A 66 4.90 12.59 3.63
CA ALA A 66 4.29 13.16 2.44
C ALA A 66 4.65 12.37 1.17
N GLU A 67 5.90 11.92 1.02
CA GLU A 67 6.33 11.08 -0.09
C GLU A 67 5.59 9.74 -0.11
N ILE A 68 5.53 9.06 1.04
CA ILE A 68 4.82 7.79 1.18
C ILE A 68 3.34 8.02 0.86
N ALA A 69 2.68 9.01 1.47
CA ALA A 69 1.27 9.26 1.18
C ALA A 69 1.00 9.60 -0.29
N ALA A 70 1.86 10.36 -0.97
CA ALA A 70 1.71 10.65 -2.39
C ALA A 70 1.80 9.38 -3.24
N ARG A 71 2.75 8.48 -2.94
CA ARG A 71 2.87 7.17 -3.61
C ARG A 71 1.63 6.31 -3.42
N TYR A 72 1.14 6.22 -2.19
CA TYR A 72 -0.01 5.39 -1.86
C TYR A 72 -1.34 6.00 -2.32
N ALA A 73 -1.46 7.32 -2.36
CA ALA A 73 -2.59 8.00 -2.98
C ALA A 73 -2.68 7.69 -4.49
N ALA A 74 -1.55 7.76 -5.21
CA ALA A 74 -1.51 7.39 -6.63
C ALA A 74 -1.85 5.91 -6.83
N ARG A 75 -1.34 5.02 -5.99
CA ARG A 75 -1.66 3.57 -6.05
C ARG A 75 -3.12 3.28 -5.73
N SER A 76 -3.71 3.93 -4.72
CA SER A 76 -5.12 3.80 -4.38
C SER A 76 -6.02 4.27 -5.53
N GLN A 77 -5.65 5.36 -6.22
CA GLN A 77 -6.37 5.82 -7.43
C GLN A 77 -6.27 4.87 -8.62
N LEU A 78 -5.18 4.11 -8.72
CA LEU A 78 -4.95 3.15 -9.81
C LEU A 78 -5.52 1.75 -9.53
N GLY A 79 -5.57 1.34 -8.26
CA GLY A 79 -6.08 0.03 -7.82
C GLY A 79 -7.55 0.02 -7.41
N GLY A 80 -8.13 1.19 -7.10
CA GLY A 80 -9.48 1.34 -6.57
C GLY A 80 -10.42 2.15 -7.47
N GLN A 81 -10.75 1.64 -8.66
CA GLN A 81 -11.97 1.95 -9.42
C GLN A 81 -12.52 0.69 -10.09
#